data_AF-A0A522AIM5-F1
#
_entry.id   AF-A0A522AIM5-F1
#
_cell.length_a   1.000
_cell.length_b   1.000
_cell.length_c   1.000
_cell.angle_alpha   90.00
_cell.angle_beta   90.00
_cell.angle_gamma   90.00
#
_symmetry.space_group_name_H-M   'P 1'
#
loop_
_entity.id
_entity.type
_entity.pdbx_description
1 polymer ?
#
loop_
_entity_poly.entity_id
_entity_poly.type
_entity_poly.pdbx_seq_one_letter_code
_entity_poly.pdbx_strand_id
1 'polypeptide(L)'
;MNINLTMIGQVISFAIFVWFCAKYIWPPIINAMATRETKIADGLAAADRAVRDLELAQDKATDQLRQAKQEAAGIIEQARKQAGVVIEEAKQKAREEGERLLVAAEAEIEREFNRAREELRSKVAQLAIAGAEQILQRSVGEAANSELVDSLAAQL
;
A
#
# COMPACT_ATOMS: atom_id res chain seq x y z
N MET A 1 16.52 -100.28 47.48
CA MET A 1 16.01 -99.11 48.23
C MET A 1 14.55 -99.00 47.89
N ASN A 2 13.66 -99.38 48.82
CA ASN A 2 12.23 -99.48 48.53
C ASN A 2 11.63 -98.09 48.29
N ILE A 3 10.80 -97.98 47.26
CA ILE A 3 9.95 -96.80 47.06
C ILE A 3 9.02 -96.73 48.28
N ASN A 4 9.35 -95.83 49.20
CA ASN A 4 8.54 -95.56 50.39
C ASN A 4 7.47 -94.51 50.05
N LEU A 5 6.32 -94.60 50.73
CA LEU A 5 5.19 -93.67 50.59
C LEU A 5 5.61 -92.18 50.68
N THR A 6 6.68 -91.91 51.43
CA THR A 6 7.29 -90.58 51.60
C THR A 6 7.89 -90.00 50.31
N MET A 7 8.48 -90.83 49.44
CA MET A 7 9.00 -90.39 48.14
C MET A 7 7.87 -89.99 47.19
N ILE A 8 6.76 -90.74 47.19
CA ILE A 8 5.56 -90.39 46.39
C ILE A 8 4.96 -89.06 46.89
N GLY A 9 4.86 -88.87 48.20
CA GLY A 9 4.40 -87.61 48.79
C GLY A 9 5.30 -86.41 48.45
N GLN A 10 6.62 -86.60 48.42
CA GLN A 10 7.58 -85.56 48.01
C GLN A 10 7.42 -85.19 46.53
N VAL A 11 7.26 -86.17 45.63
CA VAL A 11 7.04 -85.92 44.20
C VAL A 11 5.72 -85.16 43.97
N ILE A 12 4.65 -85.55 44.66
CA ILE A 12 3.36 -84.84 44.56
C ILE A 12 3.48 -83.40 45.09
N SER A 13 4.14 -83.20 46.24
CA SER A 13 4.37 -81.86 46.80
C SER A 13 5.22 -80.99 45.87
N PHE A 14 6.26 -81.56 45.27
CA PHE A 14 7.09 -80.86 44.29
C PHE A 14 6.30 -80.51 43.01
N ALA A 15 5.48 -81.43 42.51
CA ALA A 15 4.62 -81.17 41.34
C ALA A 15 3.62 -80.03 41.60
N ILE A 16 2.98 -80.00 42.78
CA ILE A 16 2.08 -78.92 43.20
C ILE A 16 2.84 -77.59 43.31
N PHE A 17 4.04 -77.60 43.87
CA PHE A 17 4.89 -76.42 43.98
C PHE A 17 5.29 -75.86 42.60
N VAL A 18 5.73 -76.73 41.68
CA VAL A 18 6.06 -76.33 40.31
C VAL A 18 4.84 -75.77 39.59
N TRP A 19 3.67 -76.40 39.75
CA TRP A 19 2.43 -75.90 39.17
C TRP A 19 2.04 -74.52 39.73
N PHE A 20 2.17 -74.31 41.04
CA PHE A 20 1.92 -73.02 41.69
C PHE A 20 2.89 -71.95 41.17
N CYS A 21 4.19 -72.24 41.10
CA CYS A 21 5.19 -71.31 40.56
C CYS A 21 4.95 -70.99 39.08
N ALA A 22 4.62 -72.00 38.27
CA ALA A 22 4.32 -71.81 36.85
C ALA A 22 3.06 -70.97 36.62
N LYS A 23 2.03 -71.13 37.47
CA LYS A 23 0.76 -70.41 37.32
C LYS A 23 0.74 -69.02 37.96
N TYR A 24 1.45 -68.81 39.07
CA TYR A 24 1.35 -67.56 39.85
C TYR A 24 2.61 -66.69 39.80
N ILE A 25 3.81 -67.28 39.70
CA ILE A 25 5.08 -66.52 39.72
C ILE A 25 5.58 -66.21 38.30
N TRP A 26 5.44 -67.14 37.37
CA TRP A 26 5.94 -66.95 36.00
C TRP A 26 5.21 -65.86 35.20
N PRO A 27 3.87 -65.76 35.24
CA PRO A 27 3.13 -64.74 34.48
C PRO A 27 3.49 -63.28 34.83
N PRO A 28 3.61 -62.86 36.11
CA PRO A 28 3.98 -61.48 36.42
C PRO A 28 5.41 -61.13 35.98
N ILE A 29 6.35 -62.09 35.99
CA ILE A 29 7.73 -61.86 35.54
C ILE A 29 7.77 -61.62 34.03
N ILE A 30 7.11 -62.48 33.25
CA ILE A 30 7.04 -62.32 31.78
C ILE A 30 6.31 -61.03 31.42
N ASN A 31 5.21 -60.72 32.10
CA ASN A 31 4.46 -59.49 31.84
C ASN A 31 5.30 -58.23 32.16
N ALA A 32 6.07 -58.24 33.26
CA ALA A 32 6.97 -57.13 33.58
C ALA A 32 8.08 -56.95 32.53
N MET A 33 8.62 -58.05 31.98
CA MET A 33 9.59 -57.99 30.88
C MET A 33 8.96 -57.49 29.58
N ALA A 34 7.81 -58.03 29.18
CA ALA A 34 7.08 -57.60 27.99
C ALA A 34 6.70 -56.12 28.08
N THR A 35 6.21 -55.65 29.22
CA THR A 35 5.89 -54.23 29.46
C THR A 35 7.11 -53.33 29.26
N ARG A 36 8.30 -53.76 29.73
CA ARG A 36 9.55 -53.01 29.53
C ARG A 36 9.95 -52.97 28.06
N GLU A 37 9.87 -54.11 27.37
CA GLU A 37 10.17 -54.19 25.95
C GLU A 37 9.25 -53.29 25.12
N THR A 38 7.93 -53.37 25.34
CA THR A 38 6.95 -52.50 24.69
C THR A 38 7.21 -51.03 24.98
N LYS A 39 7.50 -50.66 26.23
CA LYS A 39 7.79 -49.27 26.58
C LYS A 39 9.05 -48.72 25.88
N ILE A 40 10.08 -49.54 25.73
CA ILE A 40 11.31 -49.16 25.01
C ILE A 40 11.02 -49.03 23.52
N ALA A 41 10.32 -50.01 22.93
CA ALA A 41 9.94 -49.98 21.51
C ALA A 41 9.07 -48.76 21.18
N ASP A 42 8.06 -48.48 22.00
CA ASP A 42 7.18 -47.32 21.85
C ASP A 42 7.94 -46.00 22.03
N GLY A 43 8.86 -45.94 23.01
CA GLY A 43 9.71 -44.78 23.24
C GLY A 43 10.64 -44.49 22.05
N LEU A 44 11.27 -45.53 21.50
CA LEU A 44 12.13 -45.41 20.32
C LEU A 44 11.34 -45.01 19.07
N ALA A 45 10.18 -45.64 18.84
CA ALA A 45 9.30 -45.30 17.74
C ALA A 45 8.73 -43.87 17.87
N ALA A 46 8.46 -43.40 19.08
CA ALA A 46 8.04 -42.03 19.34
C ALA A 46 9.17 -41.03 19.08
N ALA A 47 10.40 -41.34 19.48
CA ALA A 47 11.57 -40.51 19.20
C ALA A 47 11.83 -40.39 17.69
N ASP A 48 11.79 -41.50 16.95
CA ASP A 48 11.95 -41.50 15.49
C ASP A 48 10.85 -40.69 14.79
N ARG A 49 9.60 -40.81 15.25
CA ARG A 49 8.50 -39.98 14.74
C ARG A 49 8.73 -38.51 15.03
N ALA A 50 9.12 -38.16 16.26
CA ALA A 50 9.37 -36.78 16.64
C ALA A 50 10.50 -36.13 15.81
N VAL A 51 11.57 -36.88 15.50
CA VAL A 51 12.66 -36.40 14.62
C VAL A 51 12.14 -36.14 13.21
N ARG A 52 11.39 -37.09 12.63
CA ARG A 52 10.80 -36.89 11.29
C ARG A 52 9.80 -35.74 11.25
N ASP A 53 8.96 -35.61 12.27
CA ASP A 53 7.97 -34.53 12.36
C ASP A 53 8.66 -33.17 12.52
N LEU A 54 9.78 -33.13 13.26
CA LEU A 54 10.61 -31.92 13.40
C LEU A 54 11.24 -31.51 12.06
N GLU A 55 11.83 -32.47 11.33
CA GLU A 55 12.42 -32.22 10.01
C GLU A 55 11.36 -31.72 9.02
N LEU A 56 10.19 -32.39 8.96
CA LEU A 56 9.06 -31.96 8.14
C LEU A 56 8.53 -30.57 8.53
N ALA A 57 8.49 -30.25 9.83
CA ALA A 57 8.08 -28.93 10.30
C ALA A 57 9.08 -27.85 9.92
N GLN A 58 10.38 -28.16 10.00
CA GLN A 58 11.47 -27.25 9.62
C GLN A 58 11.45 -26.96 8.12
N ASP A 59 11.26 -27.99 7.29
CA ASP A 59 11.13 -27.86 5.83
C ASP A 59 9.91 -27.00 5.48
N LYS A 60 8.74 -27.30 6.06
CA LYS A 60 7.53 -26.51 5.85
C LYS A 60 7.71 -25.05 6.29
N ALA A 61 8.34 -24.80 7.43
CA ALA A 61 8.61 -23.45 7.89
C ALA A 61 9.55 -22.70 6.92
N THR A 62 10.56 -23.38 6.41
CA THR A 62 11.51 -22.82 5.44
C THR A 62 10.82 -22.49 4.12
N ASP A 63 9.97 -23.38 3.62
CA ASP A 63 9.18 -23.15 2.41
C ASP A 63 8.17 -22.02 2.59
N GLN A 64 7.48 -21.96 3.72
CA GLN A 64 6.57 -20.85 4.04
C GLN A 64 7.31 -19.51 4.10
N LEU A 65 8.49 -19.47 4.72
CA LEU A 65 9.33 -18.25 4.74
C LEU A 65 9.77 -17.86 3.33
N ARG A 66 10.11 -18.82 2.48
CA ARG A 66 10.49 -18.57 1.08
C ARG A 66 9.32 -18.04 0.27
N GLN A 67 8.13 -18.64 0.40
CA GLN A 67 6.90 -18.18 -0.25
C GLN A 67 6.54 -16.77 0.22
N ALA A 68 6.53 -16.51 1.53
CA ALA A 68 6.25 -15.20 2.08
C ALA A 68 7.22 -14.11 1.57
N LYS A 69 8.51 -14.44 1.42
CA LYS A 69 9.50 -13.52 0.83
C LYS A 69 9.23 -13.26 -0.66
N GLN A 70 8.82 -14.27 -1.42
CA GLN A 70 8.46 -14.12 -2.83
C GLN A 70 7.21 -13.26 -3.00
N GLU A 71 6.17 -13.51 -2.20
CA GLU A 71 4.95 -12.70 -2.18
C GLU A 71 5.24 -11.26 -1.78
N ALA A 72 6.03 -11.03 -0.73
CA ALA A 72 6.43 -9.69 -0.32
C ALA A 72 7.19 -8.95 -1.43
N ALA A 73 8.12 -9.63 -2.13
CA ALA A 73 8.81 -9.06 -3.27
C ALA A 73 7.84 -8.69 -4.41
N GLY A 74 6.86 -9.57 -4.68
CA GLY A 74 5.81 -9.32 -5.68
C GLY A 74 4.94 -8.11 -5.32
N ILE A 75 4.54 -7.97 -4.05
CA ILE A 75 3.77 -6.82 -3.56
C ILE A 75 4.59 -5.53 -3.72
N ILE A 76 5.87 -5.54 -3.37
CA ILE A 76 6.74 -4.37 -3.51
C ILE A 76 6.90 -3.99 -4.99
N GLU A 77 7.08 -4.95 -5.89
CA GLU A 77 7.17 -4.70 -7.33
C GLU A 77 5.86 -4.11 -7.88
N GLN A 78 4.71 -4.67 -7.49
CA GLN A 78 3.41 -4.18 -7.89
C GLN A 78 3.17 -2.75 -7.38
N ALA A 79 3.52 -2.46 -6.11
CA ALA A 79 3.42 -1.13 -5.54
C ALA A 79 4.31 -0.12 -6.29
N ARG A 80 5.53 -0.52 -6.67
CA ARG A 80 6.43 0.33 -7.48
C ARG A 80 5.87 0.62 -8.86
N LYS A 81 5.28 -0.38 -9.53
CA LYS A 81 4.63 -0.21 -10.84
C LYS A 81 3.43 0.75 -10.72
N GLN A 82 2.57 0.55 -9.73
CA GLN A 82 1.43 1.42 -9.47
C GLN A 82 1.87 2.86 -9.15
N ALA A 83 2.90 3.03 -8.33
CA ALA A 83 3.46 4.35 -8.04
C ALA A 83 3.98 5.03 -9.32
N GLY A 84 4.64 4.28 -10.22
CA GLY A 84 5.05 4.79 -11.52
C GLY A 84 3.88 5.28 -12.38
N VAL A 85 2.79 4.49 -12.45
CA VAL A 85 1.56 4.87 -13.18
C VAL A 85 0.96 6.14 -12.59
N VAL A 86 0.82 6.22 -11.26
CA VAL A 86 0.26 7.40 -10.57
C VAL A 86 1.11 8.65 -10.84
N ILE A 87 2.44 8.51 -10.85
CA ILE A 87 3.35 9.63 -11.15
C ILE A 87 3.16 10.11 -12.59
N GLU A 88 3.07 9.21 -13.57
CA GLU A 88 2.87 9.58 -14.96
C GLU A 88 1.48 10.20 -15.20
N GLU A 89 0.42 9.64 -14.58
CA GLU A 89 -0.91 10.25 -14.61
C GLU A 89 -0.93 11.64 -13.96
N ALA A 90 -0.24 11.83 -12.83
CA ALA A 90 -0.14 13.12 -12.17
C ALA A 90 0.61 14.15 -13.03
N LYS A 91 1.70 13.74 -13.68
CA LYS A 91 2.44 14.60 -14.63
C LYS A 91 1.56 14.99 -15.81
N GLN A 92 0.80 14.04 -16.37
CA GLN A 92 -0.08 14.30 -17.50
C GLN A 92 -1.19 15.29 -17.12
N LYS A 93 -1.87 15.08 -15.98
CA LYS A 93 -2.86 16.02 -15.45
C LYS A 93 -2.27 17.40 -15.17
N ALA A 94 -1.05 17.47 -14.63
CA ALA A 94 -0.38 18.74 -14.39
C ALA A 94 -0.08 19.50 -15.67
N ARG A 95 0.28 18.80 -16.76
CA ARG A 95 0.46 19.41 -18.09
C ARG A 95 -0.85 19.92 -18.66
N GLU A 96 -1.90 19.11 -18.61
CA GLU A 96 -3.23 19.48 -19.10
C GLU A 96 -3.78 20.71 -18.37
N GLU A 97 -3.66 20.73 -17.03
CA GLU A 97 -4.11 21.89 -16.24
C GLU A 97 -3.20 23.12 -16.49
N GLY A 98 -1.90 22.91 -16.71
CA GLY A 98 -0.97 23.96 -17.10
C GLY A 98 -1.34 24.60 -18.44
N GLU A 99 -1.63 23.80 -19.46
CA GLU A 99 -2.10 24.27 -20.76
C GLU A 99 -3.43 25.01 -20.64
N ARG A 100 -4.37 24.48 -19.85
CA ARG A 100 -5.65 25.13 -19.59
C ARG A 100 -5.47 26.49 -18.93
N LEU A 101 -4.59 26.60 -17.95
CA LEU A 101 -4.28 27.85 -17.27
C LEU A 101 -3.62 28.86 -18.22
N LEU A 102 -2.75 28.40 -19.10
CA LEU A 102 -2.09 29.25 -20.10
C LEU A 102 -3.09 29.82 -21.11
N VAL A 103 -3.99 28.99 -21.64
CA VAL A 103 -5.09 29.43 -22.52
C VAL A 103 -6.00 30.43 -21.80
N ALA A 104 -6.33 30.18 -20.53
CA ALA A 104 -7.15 31.10 -19.74
C ALA A 104 -6.43 32.44 -19.52
N ALA A 105 -5.12 32.42 -19.26
CA ALA A 105 -4.31 33.62 -19.09
C ALA A 105 -4.20 34.43 -20.40
N GLU A 106 -3.99 33.78 -21.54
CA GLU A 106 -3.99 34.44 -22.85
C GLU A 106 -5.33 35.13 -23.15
N ALA A 107 -6.44 34.45 -22.86
CA ALA A 107 -7.78 35.02 -23.02
C ALA A 107 -8.07 36.19 -22.06
N GLU A 108 -7.49 36.19 -20.86
CA GLU A 108 -7.56 37.33 -19.93
C GLU A 108 -6.72 38.50 -20.43
N ILE A 109 -5.49 38.25 -20.89
CA ILE A 109 -4.59 39.26 -21.47
C ILE A 109 -5.24 39.93 -22.68
N GLU A 110 -5.86 39.17 -23.58
CA GLU A 110 -6.54 39.72 -24.75
C GLU A 110 -7.73 40.61 -24.36
N ARG A 111 -8.49 40.21 -23.33
CA ARG A 111 -9.58 41.03 -22.79
C ARG A 111 -9.07 42.34 -22.18
N GLU A 112 -8.03 42.27 -21.36
CA GLU A 112 -7.42 43.46 -20.76
C GLU A 112 -6.77 44.37 -21.81
N PHE A 113 -6.14 43.81 -22.85
CA PHE A 113 -5.61 44.59 -23.97
C PHE A 113 -6.71 45.34 -24.72
N ASN A 114 -7.84 44.69 -25.00
CA ASN A 114 -8.99 45.34 -25.64
C ASN A 114 -9.58 46.44 -24.76
N ARG A 115 -9.68 46.21 -23.44
CA ARG A 115 -10.13 47.21 -22.48
C ARG A 115 -9.20 48.42 -22.45
N ALA A 116 -7.89 48.20 -22.40
CA ALA A 116 -6.88 49.24 -22.45
C ALA A 116 -6.95 50.05 -23.76
N ARG A 117 -7.16 49.38 -24.90
CA ARG A 117 -7.37 50.04 -26.21
C ARG A 117 -8.57 50.97 -26.20
N GLU A 118 -9.69 50.54 -25.62
CA GLU A 118 -10.90 51.34 -25.55
C GLU A 118 -10.72 52.56 -24.64
N GLU A 119 -10.05 52.38 -23.50
CA GLU A 119 -9.68 53.50 -22.62
C GLU A 119 -8.76 54.49 -23.34
N LEU A 120 -7.78 54.00 -24.11
CA LEU A 120 -6.87 54.82 -24.90
C LEU A 120 -7.61 55.60 -25.99
N ARG A 121 -8.58 54.98 -26.67
CA ARG A 121 -9.44 55.66 -27.65
C ARG A 121 -10.22 56.80 -27.02
N SER A 122 -10.82 56.58 -25.85
CA SER A 122 -11.53 57.62 -25.11
C SER A 122 -10.61 58.79 -24.74
N LYS A 123 -9.40 58.51 -24.24
CA LYS A 123 -8.39 59.54 -23.92
C LYS A 123 -7.91 60.30 -25.15
N VAL A 124 -7.71 59.62 -26.28
CA VAL A 124 -7.31 60.26 -27.55
C VAL A 124 -8.44 61.17 -28.07
N ALA A 125 -9.71 60.74 -27.98
CA ALA A 125 -10.84 61.59 -28.37
C ALA A 125 -10.92 62.87 -27.51
N GLN A 126 -10.71 62.75 -26.20
CA GLN A 126 -10.65 63.91 -25.30
C GLN A 126 -9.48 64.85 -25.65
N LEU A 127 -8.29 64.30 -25.91
CA LEU A 127 -7.13 65.08 -26.34
C LEU A 127 -7.34 65.76 -27.71
N ALA A 128 -8.03 65.10 -28.64
CA ALA A 128 -8.35 65.66 -29.94
C ALA A 128 -9.34 66.85 -29.83
N ILE A 129 -10.35 66.75 -28.96
CA ILE A 129 -11.27 67.86 -28.67
C ILE A 129 -10.51 69.02 -28.03
N ALA A 130 -9.70 68.76 -26.99
CA ALA A 130 -8.90 69.80 -26.34
C ALA A 130 -7.90 70.47 -27.31
N GLY A 131 -7.29 69.70 -28.21
CA GLY A 131 -6.43 70.23 -29.26
C GLY A 131 -7.19 71.07 -30.28
N ALA A 132 -8.39 70.64 -30.68
CA ALA A 132 -9.27 71.42 -31.56
C ALA A 132 -9.73 72.72 -30.90
N GLU A 133 -10.10 72.70 -29.62
CA GLU A 133 -10.43 73.90 -28.83
C GLU A 133 -9.25 74.87 -28.76
N GLN A 134 -8.02 74.38 -28.57
CA GLN A 134 -6.83 75.21 -28.50
C GLN A 134 -6.46 75.84 -29.86
N ILE A 135 -6.67 75.10 -30.97
CA ILE A 135 -6.52 75.64 -32.33
C ILE A 135 -7.61 76.68 -32.62
N LEU A 136 -8.85 76.42 -32.20
CA LEU A 136 -9.97 77.36 -32.36
C LEU A 136 -9.73 78.63 -31.55
N GLN A 137 -9.28 78.54 -30.30
CA GLN A 137 -8.88 79.70 -29.50
C GLN A 137 -7.76 80.52 -30.17
N ARG A 138 -6.78 79.87 -30.80
CA ARG A 138 -5.71 80.56 -31.53
C ARG A 138 -6.22 81.28 -32.78
N SER A 139 -7.04 80.60 -33.59
CA SER A 139 -7.56 81.14 -34.84
C SER A 139 -8.65 82.20 -34.63
N VAL A 140 -9.48 82.05 -33.60
CA VAL A 140 -10.40 83.10 -33.12
C VAL A 140 -9.60 84.27 -32.50
N GLY A 141 -8.48 84.03 -31.81
CA GLY A 141 -7.60 85.11 -31.35
C GLY A 141 -6.96 85.93 -32.48
N GLU A 142 -6.74 85.31 -33.65
CA GLU A 142 -6.20 85.97 -34.84
C GLU A 142 -7.30 86.63 -35.71
N ALA A 143 -8.53 86.09 -35.74
CA ALA A 143 -9.62 86.56 -36.60
C ALA A 143 -10.75 87.33 -35.88
N ALA A 144 -10.95 87.15 -34.59
CA ALA A 144 -12.09 87.71 -33.83
C ALA A 144 -11.70 88.89 -32.97
N ASN A 145 -11.22 89.96 -33.60
CA ASN A 145 -10.95 91.23 -32.90
C ASN A 145 -11.82 92.42 -33.34
N SER A 146 -12.93 92.21 -34.04
CA SER A 146 -13.94 93.27 -34.22
C SER A 146 -15.34 92.76 -34.57
N GLU A 147 -15.46 91.76 -35.45
CA GLU A 147 -16.75 91.42 -36.07
C GLU A 147 -17.76 90.68 -35.15
N LEU A 148 -17.27 89.87 -34.21
CA LEU A 148 -18.12 89.16 -33.23
C LEU A 148 -18.63 90.07 -32.10
N VAL A 149 -17.90 91.15 -31.79
CA VAL A 149 -18.34 92.14 -30.79
C VAL A 149 -19.43 93.03 -31.40
N ASP A 150 -19.30 93.39 -32.68
CA ASP A 150 -20.27 94.22 -33.39
C ASP A 150 -21.62 93.51 -33.63
N SER A 151 -21.62 92.20 -33.91
CA SER A 151 -22.87 91.45 -34.11
C SER A 151 -23.65 91.17 -32.82
N LEU A 152 -22.97 91.11 -31.66
CA LEU A 152 -23.61 90.97 -30.34
C LEU A 152 -24.16 92.30 -29.82
N ALA A 153 -23.51 93.43 -30.13
CA ALA A 153 -24.01 94.76 -29.82
C ALA A 153 -25.23 95.16 -30.67
N ALA A 154 -25.42 94.56 -31.85
CA ALA A 154 -26.57 94.81 -32.73
C ALA A 154 -27.85 94.04 -32.37
N GLN A 155 -27.82 93.15 -31.38
CA GLN A 155 -29.00 92.40 -30.88
C GLN A 155 -29.47 92.85 -29.48
N LEU A 156 -28.97 93.96 -28.96
CA LEU A 156 -29.57 94.72 -27.85
C LEU A 156 -30.16 96.03 -28.39
#